data_AF-A0A238U5T2-F1
#
_entry.id   AF-A0A238U5T2-F1
#
_cell.length_a   1.000
_cell.length_b   1.000
_cell.length_c   1.000
_cell.angle_alpha   90.00
_cell.angle_beta   90.00
_cell.angle_gamma   90.00
#
_symmetry.space_group_name_H-M   'P 1'
#
loop_
_entity.id
_entity.type
_entity.pdbx_description
1 polymer ?
#
loop_
_entity_poly.entity_id
_entity_poly.type
_entity_poly.pdbx_seq_one_letter_code
_entity_poly.pdbx_strand_id
1 'polypeptide(L)'
;MTLEVFSQSPKFSFSQEIIEVKTNENIQEIKVYKGSFTSHKQLANREAILGDLFKDTSTLYFSPVLPFQLNTTYTVIVNDSFFEFLIPLKTDYKKLNVAAIYPNTSKLPSNFLKWYVAFSKPVNPANIYNHIRLINNKTKEKVDRALLPLENALLSNDGKLLTLWIEPGRQKRDLGPNKHLGEVLNEGVSYTLLIDEKLKDTEGVAMGKTFEHAFHVIGSDRIQPSIKKWEFVLPKSNTNQSLVIQLNDNLDFGSLHNSLQIINTKGQVISGSFKIKTNESTIEFTPNTSWKKGDYILKCDKIIEDVSGNNLERLFDRDVTKKKTKPILERKFSIS
;
A
#
# COMPACT_ATOMS: atom_id res chain seq x y z
N MET A 1 -27.92 -11.93 -0.33
CA MET A 1 -27.43 -10.61 0.13
C MET A 1 -28.60 -9.66 -0.09
N THR A 2 -29.26 -9.20 0.97
CA THR A 2 -30.39 -8.27 0.87
C THR A 2 -29.84 -6.92 0.40
N LEU A 3 -30.24 -6.47 -0.79
CA LEU A 3 -29.96 -5.11 -1.25
C LEU A 3 -30.60 -4.15 -0.26
N GLU A 4 -29.79 -3.33 0.43
CA GLU A 4 -30.32 -2.21 1.20
C GLU A 4 -30.83 -1.17 0.19
N VAL A 5 -32.14 -1.19 -0.04
CA VAL A 5 -32.84 -0.24 -0.90
C VAL A 5 -33.34 0.90 -0.02
N PHE A 6 -32.81 2.10 -0.26
CA PHE A 6 -33.25 3.33 0.38
C PHE A 6 -34.38 3.94 -0.44
N SER A 7 -35.52 4.22 0.19
CA SER A 7 -36.63 4.93 -0.46
C SER A 7 -36.56 6.40 -0.07
N GLN A 8 -36.45 7.28 -1.06
CA GLN A 8 -36.56 8.73 -0.86
C GLN A 8 -38.01 9.20 -1.01
N SER A 9 -38.78 8.48 -1.84
CA SER A 9 -40.20 8.67 -1.99
C SER A 9 -40.86 7.35 -2.40
N PRO A 10 -42.20 7.22 -2.33
CA PRO A 10 -42.91 6.03 -2.81
C PRO A 10 -42.65 5.70 -4.29
N LYS A 11 -42.16 6.67 -5.07
CA LYS A 11 -41.88 6.55 -6.50
C LYS A 11 -40.39 6.40 -6.83
N PHE A 12 -39.49 6.57 -5.86
CA PHE A 12 -38.06 6.59 -6.09
C PHE A 12 -37.30 5.87 -4.97
N SER A 13 -36.64 4.79 -5.34
CA SER A 13 -35.73 4.02 -4.49
C SER A 13 -34.37 3.87 -5.14
N PHE A 14 -33.34 3.67 -4.33
CA PHE A 14 -31.98 3.49 -4.82
C PHE A 14 -31.16 2.61 -3.86
N SER A 15 -30.12 2.01 -4.39
CA SER A 15 -29.04 1.35 -3.65
C SER A 15 -27.72 1.66 -4.35
N GLN A 16 -26.62 0.98 -3.97
CA GLN A 16 -25.36 1.09 -4.71
C GLN A 16 -25.45 0.50 -6.12
N GLU A 17 -26.33 -0.47 -6.35
CA GLU A 17 -26.36 -1.27 -7.58
C GLU A 17 -27.48 -0.87 -8.54
N ILE A 18 -28.48 -0.15 -8.03
CA ILE A 18 -29.69 0.10 -8.79
C ILE A 18 -30.41 1.37 -8.35
N ILE A 19 -31.03 2.03 -9.30
CA ILE A 19 -32.08 3.03 -9.09
C ILE A 19 -33.39 2.43 -9.57
N GLU A 20 -34.46 2.62 -8.80
CA GLU A 20 -35.81 2.20 -9.14
C GLU A 20 -36.74 3.40 -9.16
N VAL A 21 -37.48 3.56 -10.26
CA VAL A 21 -38.44 4.63 -10.45
C VAL A 21 -39.80 4.03 -10.80
N LYS A 22 -40.79 4.17 -9.91
CA LYS A 22 -42.16 3.72 -10.19
C LYS A 22 -42.89 4.77 -11.04
N THR A 23 -43.38 4.32 -12.19
CA THR A 23 -44.00 5.19 -13.19
C THR A 23 -45.00 4.43 -14.06
N ASN A 24 -46.13 5.08 -14.35
CA ASN A 24 -47.10 4.59 -15.33
C ASN A 24 -46.92 5.29 -16.68
N GLU A 25 -45.95 6.22 -16.78
CA GLU A 25 -45.68 6.98 -18.00
C GLU A 25 -44.70 6.22 -18.90
N ASN A 26 -44.76 6.54 -20.19
CA ASN A 26 -43.80 6.03 -21.16
C ASN A 26 -42.48 6.82 -21.02
N ILE A 27 -41.67 6.47 -20.03
CA ILE A 27 -40.35 7.09 -19.82
C ILE A 27 -39.45 6.75 -21.01
N GLN A 28 -38.94 7.77 -21.67
CA GLN A 28 -38.04 7.62 -22.82
C GLN A 28 -36.56 7.58 -22.42
N GLU A 29 -36.20 8.11 -21.23
CA GLU A 29 -34.80 8.23 -20.83
C GLU A 29 -34.65 8.38 -19.30
N ILE A 30 -33.67 7.67 -18.72
CA ILE A 30 -33.11 7.97 -17.40
C ILE A 30 -31.67 8.42 -17.63
N LYS A 31 -31.30 9.55 -17.03
CA LYS A 31 -29.90 9.99 -16.95
C LYS A 31 -29.49 10.14 -15.50
N VAL A 32 -28.33 9.61 -15.14
CA VAL A 32 -27.79 9.73 -13.78
C VAL A 32 -26.48 10.50 -13.85
N TYR A 33 -26.31 11.48 -12.97
CA TYR A 33 -25.10 12.27 -12.87
C TYR A 33 -24.54 12.21 -11.46
N LYS A 34 -23.21 12.21 -11.34
CA LYS A 34 -22.53 12.34 -10.05
C LYS A 34 -22.50 13.80 -9.62
N GLY A 35 -23.09 14.10 -8.46
CA GLY A 35 -23.24 15.44 -7.90
C GLY A 35 -24.71 15.83 -7.67
N SER A 36 -24.89 17.06 -7.17
CA SER A 36 -26.18 17.72 -6.95
C SER A 36 -26.47 18.68 -8.09
N PHE A 37 -27.57 18.47 -8.81
CA PHE A 37 -28.00 19.32 -9.91
C PHE A 37 -29.51 19.56 -9.85
N THR A 38 -29.93 20.76 -10.25
CA THR A 38 -31.33 21.20 -10.26
C THR A 38 -31.77 21.75 -11.61
N SER A 39 -30.88 21.82 -12.60
CA SER A 39 -31.21 22.30 -13.94
C SER A 39 -30.27 21.77 -15.01
N HIS A 40 -30.76 21.67 -16.26
CA HIS A 40 -29.97 21.25 -17.43
C HIS A 40 -28.76 22.14 -17.70
N LYS A 41 -28.83 23.44 -17.38
CA LYS A 41 -27.70 24.37 -17.53
C LYS A 41 -26.47 23.93 -16.73
N GLN A 42 -26.66 23.31 -15.56
CA GLN A 42 -25.57 22.83 -14.71
C GLN A 42 -24.91 21.54 -15.23
N LEU A 43 -25.56 20.87 -16.17
CA LEU A 43 -25.10 19.63 -16.81
C LEU A 43 -24.32 19.89 -18.09
N ALA A 44 -24.18 21.15 -18.52
CA ALA A 44 -23.38 21.50 -19.69
C ALA A 44 -21.97 20.90 -19.56
N ASN A 45 -21.56 20.10 -20.57
CA ASN A 45 -20.29 19.37 -20.63
C ASN A 45 -20.09 18.27 -19.57
N ARG A 46 -21.17 17.74 -18.99
CA ARG A 46 -21.11 16.56 -18.12
C ARG A 46 -21.64 15.34 -18.85
N GLU A 47 -20.98 14.21 -18.65
CA GLU A 47 -21.43 12.92 -19.14
C GLU A 47 -22.30 12.24 -18.07
N ALA A 48 -23.40 11.63 -18.52
CA ALA A 48 -24.20 10.77 -17.66
C ALA A 48 -23.43 9.48 -17.34
N ILE A 49 -23.67 8.92 -16.16
CA ILE A 49 -23.16 7.62 -15.75
C ILE A 49 -23.71 6.57 -16.72
N LEU A 50 -22.82 5.76 -17.27
CA LEU A 50 -23.18 4.64 -18.12
C LEU A 50 -23.84 3.55 -17.28
N GLY A 51 -24.87 2.92 -17.82
CA GLY A 51 -25.60 1.86 -17.15
C GLY A 51 -26.66 1.24 -18.06
N ASP A 52 -27.19 0.12 -17.62
CA ASP A 52 -28.27 -0.58 -18.28
C ASP A 52 -29.62 -0.08 -17.76
N LEU A 53 -30.57 0.06 -18.68
CA LEU A 53 -31.94 0.45 -18.40
C LEU A 53 -32.86 -0.72 -18.71
N PHE A 54 -33.68 -1.13 -17.74
CA PHE A 54 -34.69 -2.16 -17.96
C PHE A 54 -36.00 -1.81 -17.25
N LYS A 55 -37.12 -2.25 -17.82
CA LYS A 55 -38.47 -1.94 -17.33
C LYS A 55 -39.20 -3.22 -16.99
N ASP A 56 -39.86 -3.25 -15.84
CA ASP A 56 -40.80 -4.30 -15.44
C ASP A 56 -42.14 -3.67 -15.07
N THR A 57 -43.23 -4.11 -15.69
CA THR A 57 -44.61 -3.60 -15.52
C THR A 57 -44.70 -2.06 -15.41
N SER A 58 -44.63 -1.51 -14.19
CA SER A 58 -44.72 -0.08 -13.83
C SER A 58 -43.48 0.47 -13.12
N THR A 59 -42.34 -0.20 -13.20
CA THR A 59 -41.07 0.21 -12.59
C THR A 59 -39.95 0.23 -13.62
N LEU A 60 -39.19 1.33 -13.63
CA LEU A 60 -38.00 1.48 -14.43
C LEU A 60 -36.76 1.36 -13.55
N TYR A 61 -35.79 0.59 -14.02
CA TYR A 61 -34.58 0.27 -13.31
C TYR A 61 -33.37 0.75 -14.09
N PHE A 62 -32.46 1.44 -13.40
CA PHE A 62 -31.16 1.79 -13.94
C PHE A 62 -30.08 1.14 -13.09
N SER A 63 -29.20 0.35 -13.73
CA SER A 63 -28.04 -0.27 -13.08
C SER A 63 -26.76 0.30 -13.68
N PRO A 64 -25.94 1.04 -12.93
CA PRO A 64 -24.71 1.62 -13.48
C PRO A 64 -23.69 0.53 -13.80
N VAL A 65 -22.84 0.77 -14.80
CA VAL A 65 -21.73 -0.14 -15.17
C VAL A 65 -20.79 -0.38 -13.98
N LEU A 66 -20.62 0.63 -13.11
CA LEU A 66 -19.90 0.53 -11.85
C LEU A 66 -20.84 0.95 -10.70
N PRO A 67 -20.84 0.22 -9.57
CA PRO A 67 -21.67 0.57 -8.42
C PRO A 67 -21.48 2.02 -7.96
N PHE A 68 -22.55 2.64 -7.48
CA PHE A 68 -22.49 3.99 -6.91
C PHE A 68 -21.59 4.00 -5.67
N GLN A 69 -20.69 4.99 -5.63
CA GLN A 69 -19.78 5.21 -4.50
C GLN A 69 -20.55 5.58 -3.23
N LEU A 70 -20.12 5.01 -2.09
CA LEU A 70 -20.63 5.40 -0.79
C LEU A 70 -20.33 6.87 -0.48
N ASN A 71 -21.14 7.46 0.39
CA ASN A 71 -21.03 8.85 0.84
C ASN A 71 -20.93 9.85 -0.33
N THR A 72 -21.66 9.59 -1.40
CA THR A 72 -21.63 10.39 -2.62
C THR A 72 -23.03 10.73 -3.07
N THR A 73 -23.24 12.01 -3.37
CA THR A 73 -24.48 12.53 -3.93
C THR A 73 -24.52 12.33 -5.44
N TYR A 74 -25.68 11.93 -5.93
CA TYR A 74 -26.02 11.76 -7.33
C TYR A 74 -27.33 12.48 -7.63
N THR A 75 -27.57 12.75 -8.90
CA THR A 75 -28.83 13.28 -9.39
C THR A 75 -29.32 12.38 -10.51
N VAL A 76 -30.50 11.81 -10.37
CA VAL A 76 -31.21 11.17 -11.47
C VAL A 76 -32.16 12.16 -12.13
N ILE A 77 -32.31 12.04 -13.44
CA ILE A 77 -33.22 12.84 -14.25
C ILE A 77 -34.17 11.88 -14.96
N VAL A 78 -35.47 12.10 -14.76
CA VAL A 78 -36.55 11.31 -15.35
C VAL A 78 -37.60 12.28 -15.89
N ASN A 79 -37.85 12.26 -17.21
CA ASN A 79 -38.81 13.16 -17.87
C ASN A 79 -38.65 14.63 -17.41
N ASP A 80 -37.41 15.15 -17.47
CA ASP A 80 -37.00 16.49 -16.99
C ASP A 80 -37.14 16.79 -15.48
N SER A 81 -37.60 15.82 -14.68
CA SER A 81 -37.64 15.93 -13.22
C SER A 81 -36.32 15.47 -12.61
N PHE A 82 -35.79 16.27 -11.68
CA PHE A 82 -34.52 16.03 -11.01
C PHE A 82 -34.76 15.43 -9.62
N PHE A 83 -34.13 14.30 -9.33
CA PHE A 83 -34.13 13.70 -7.99
C PHE A 83 -32.69 13.51 -7.53
N GLU A 84 -32.31 14.27 -6.52
CA GLU A 84 -31.01 14.13 -5.87
C GLU A 84 -31.08 13.00 -4.83
N PHE A 85 -30.06 12.14 -4.78
CA PHE A 85 -29.95 11.12 -3.74
C PHE A 85 -28.51 10.95 -3.26
N LEU A 86 -28.36 10.59 -1.99
CA LEU A 86 -27.08 10.29 -1.36
C LEU A 86 -27.00 8.79 -1.10
N ILE A 87 -25.95 8.13 -1.58
CA ILE A 87 -25.60 6.81 -1.08
C ILE A 87 -25.00 6.99 0.32
N PRO A 88 -25.65 6.55 1.40
CA PRO A 88 -25.18 6.83 2.75
C PRO A 88 -23.92 6.02 3.07
N LEU A 89 -23.11 6.56 3.98
CA LEU A 89 -22.08 5.77 4.64
C LEU A 89 -22.72 4.98 5.79
N LYS A 90 -22.34 3.72 5.96
CA LYS A 90 -22.72 2.95 7.16
C LYS A 90 -22.18 3.66 8.41
N THR A 91 -22.94 3.67 9.50
CA THR A 91 -22.59 4.37 10.74
C THR A 91 -21.31 3.85 11.39
N ASP A 92 -21.00 2.57 11.21
CA ASP A 92 -19.81 1.89 11.71
C ASP A 92 -18.67 1.80 10.67
N TYR A 93 -18.76 2.56 9.58
CA TYR A 93 -17.79 2.48 8.49
C TYR A 93 -16.39 2.93 8.93
N LYS A 94 -15.44 2.00 8.89
CA LYS A 94 -14.04 2.28 9.17
C LYS A 94 -13.36 2.88 7.95
N LYS A 95 -13.03 4.17 8.00
CA LYS A 95 -12.33 4.87 6.92
C LYS A 95 -10.91 4.31 6.70
N LEU A 96 -10.47 4.40 5.44
CA LEU A 96 -9.11 4.08 5.06
C LEU A 96 -8.13 4.94 5.84
N ASN A 97 -7.05 4.34 6.31
CA ASN A 97 -5.93 5.05 6.91
C ASN A 97 -4.64 4.27 6.66
N VAL A 98 -3.50 4.94 6.81
CA VAL A 98 -2.19 4.28 6.82
C VAL A 98 -2.01 3.64 8.19
N ALA A 99 -2.00 2.31 8.22
CA ALA A 99 -1.79 1.51 9.42
C ALA A 99 -0.32 1.43 9.81
N ALA A 100 0.58 1.36 8.82
CA ALA A 100 2.02 1.38 9.02
C ALA A 100 2.75 1.83 7.74
N ILE A 101 3.99 2.29 7.91
CA ILE A 101 4.93 2.52 6.83
C ILE A 101 6.24 1.80 7.16
N TYR A 102 6.94 1.27 6.16
CA TYR A 102 8.20 0.58 6.33
C TYR A 102 9.26 1.15 5.38
N PRO A 103 10.43 1.55 5.90
CA PRO A 103 10.72 1.73 7.32
C PRO A 103 9.92 2.92 7.91
N ASN A 104 9.56 2.85 9.19
CA ASN A 104 9.05 3.97 9.97
C ASN A 104 10.19 4.56 10.81
N THR A 105 10.99 5.44 10.20
CA THR A 105 12.18 6.03 10.81
C THR A 105 12.26 7.52 10.50
N SER A 106 12.82 8.29 11.44
CA SER A 106 13.10 9.72 11.22
C SER A 106 14.39 9.98 10.46
N LYS A 107 15.14 8.93 10.08
CA LYS A 107 16.40 9.03 9.33
C LYS A 107 16.44 8.05 8.18
N LEU A 108 16.73 8.54 6.97
CA LEU A 108 16.89 7.72 5.77
C LEU A 108 18.18 8.07 5.03
N PRO A 109 18.88 7.09 4.44
CA PRO A 109 20.05 7.37 3.63
C PRO A 109 19.64 8.08 2.32
N SER A 110 20.55 8.88 1.74
CA SER A 110 20.28 9.60 0.49
C SER A 110 19.99 8.68 -0.70
N ASN A 111 20.48 7.43 -0.66
CA ASN A 111 20.22 6.39 -1.64
C ASN A 111 19.09 5.41 -1.26
N PHE A 112 18.20 5.81 -0.36
CA PHE A 112 17.00 5.04 0.00
C PHE A 112 16.13 4.73 -1.23
N LEU A 113 15.63 3.50 -1.34
CA LEU A 113 15.00 3.02 -2.58
C LEU A 113 13.48 3.01 -2.58
N LYS A 114 12.83 2.55 -1.51
CA LYS A 114 11.39 2.32 -1.51
C LYS A 114 10.79 2.22 -0.12
N TRP A 115 9.54 2.67 -0.01
CA TRP A 115 8.70 2.40 1.14
C TRP A 115 7.72 1.25 0.86
N TYR A 116 7.23 0.64 1.94
CA TYR A 116 5.99 -0.12 1.92
C TYR A 116 4.96 0.61 2.78
N VAL A 117 3.81 0.96 2.19
CA VAL A 117 2.72 1.63 2.90
C VAL A 117 1.61 0.61 3.13
N ALA A 118 1.39 0.26 4.40
CA ALA A 118 0.32 -0.62 4.81
C ALA A 118 -0.92 0.21 5.14
N PHE A 119 -2.01 -0.06 4.44
CA PHE A 119 -3.32 0.53 4.67
C PHE A 119 -4.18 -0.37 5.58
N SER A 120 -5.10 0.23 6.33
CA SER A 120 -6.01 -0.49 7.23
C SER A 120 -6.99 -1.43 6.51
N LYS A 121 -7.23 -1.20 5.22
CA LYS A 121 -8.12 -1.96 4.33
C LYS A 121 -7.71 -1.73 2.86
N PRO A 122 -8.29 -2.47 1.89
CA PRO A 122 -7.89 -2.35 0.49
C PRO A 122 -8.03 -0.91 -0.03
N VAL A 123 -6.97 -0.40 -0.67
CA VAL A 123 -6.95 0.93 -1.28
C VAL A 123 -7.37 0.86 -2.74
N ASN A 124 -7.98 1.93 -3.25
CA ASN A 124 -8.24 2.05 -4.69
C ASN A 124 -6.92 2.31 -5.44
N PRO A 125 -6.50 1.44 -6.38
CA PRO A 125 -5.26 1.63 -7.13
C PRO A 125 -5.33 2.77 -8.15
N ALA A 126 -6.53 3.17 -8.59
CA ALA A 126 -6.70 4.13 -9.66
C ALA A 126 -6.07 5.48 -9.30
N ASN A 127 -5.08 5.91 -10.09
CA ASN A 127 -4.37 7.16 -9.91
C ASN A 127 -3.75 7.36 -8.50
N ILE A 128 -3.44 6.28 -7.78
CA ILE A 128 -2.95 6.32 -6.39
C ILE A 128 -1.75 7.28 -6.22
N TYR A 129 -0.83 7.30 -7.18
CA TYR A 129 0.37 8.14 -7.15
C TYR A 129 0.06 9.66 -7.18
N ASN A 130 -1.11 10.08 -7.67
CA ASN A 130 -1.51 11.51 -7.65
C ASN A 130 -1.77 12.01 -6.21
N HIS A 131 -2.04 11.09 -5.29
CA HIS A 131 -2.28 11.37 -3.88
C HIS A 131 -1.02 11.28 -3.03
N ILE A 132 0.13 10.88 -3.60
CA ILE A 132 1.38 10.65 -2.86
C ILE A 132 2.44 11.63 -3.33
N ARG A 133 3.05 12.37 -2.39
CA ARG A 133 4.03 13.42 -2.72
C ARG A 133 5.14 13.46 -1.69
N LEU A 134 6.35 13.77 -2.14
CA LEU A 134 7.47 14.10 -1.27
C LEU A 134 7.62 15.62 -1.23
N ILE A 135 7.61 16.21 -0.03
CA ILE A 135 7.78 17.65 0.18
C ILE A 135 9.15 17.90 0.77
N ASN A 136 9.88 18.87 0.22
CA ASN A 136 11.11 19.38 0.83
C ASN A 136 10.74 20.36 1.94
N ASN A 137 11.16 20.09 3.19
CA ASN A 137 10.71 20.87 4.34
C ASN A 137 11.33 22.27 4.40
N LYS A 138 12.44 22.51 3.68
CA LYS A 138 13.08 23.83 3.57
C LYS A 138 12.40 24.70 2.53
N THR A 139 12.17 24.19 1.31
CA THR A 139 11.54 24.98 0.23
C THR A 139 10.02 24.99 0.31
N LYS A 140 9.43 24.03 1.04
CA LYS A 140 7.97 23.75 1.07
C LYS A 140 7.39 23.29 -0.27
N GLU A 141 8.25 22.95 -1.23
CA GLU A 141 7.84 22.52 -2.56
C GLU A 141 7.80 21.00 -2.67
N LYS A 142 6.96 20.52 -3.60
CA LYS A 142 6.98 19.12 -4.04
C LYS A 142 8.30 18.84 -4.74
N VAL A 143 8.98 17.76 -4.36
CA VAL A 143 10.14 17.25 -5.07
C VAL A 143 9.68 16.68 -6.41
N ASP A 144 10.13 17.30 -7.51
CA ASP A 144 9.75 16.87 -8.85
C ASP A 144 10.24 15.44 -9.14
N ARG A 145 9.37 14.65 -9.77
CA ARG A 145 9.56 13.22 -10.08
C ARG A 145 10.35 12.46 -9.00
N ALA A 146 9.91 12.57 -7.75
CA ALA A 146 10.53 11.89 -6.62
C ALA A 146 10.19 10.40 -6.56
N LEU A 147 8.99 10.04 -7.00
CA LEU A 147 8.43 8.69 -6.93
C LEU A 147 8.24 8.17 -8.35
N LEU A 148 8.41 6.88 -8.56
CA LEU A 148 8.16 6.23 -9.85
C LEU A 148 6.66 5.87 -9.96
N PRO A 149 5.85 6.59 -10.76
CA PRO A 149 4.48 6.19 -11.02
C PRO A 149 4.48 4.96 -11.93
N LEU A 150 3.72 3.94 -11.55
CA LEU A 150 3.48 2.76 -12.37
C LEU A 150 2.02 2.75 -12.80
N GLU A 151 1.76 2.34 -14.05
CA GLU A 151 0.40 2.18 -14.56
C GLU A 151 -0.39 1.21 -13.69
N ASN A 152 0.24 0.09 -13.34
CA ASN A 152 -0.25 -0.86 -12.36
C ASN A 152 0.49 -0.66 -11.04
N ALA A 153 -0.22 -0.15 -10.03
CA ALA A 153 0.34 0.01 -8.69
C ALA A 153 0.79 -1.34 -8.11
N LEU A 154 1.96 -1.36 -7.46
CA LEU A 154 2.52 -2.56 -6.84
C LEU A 154 1.85 -2.82 -5.48
N LEU A 155 0.60 -3.27 -5.52
CA LEU A 155 -0.18 -3.67 -4.36
C LEU A 155 -0.03 -5.17 -4.07
N SER A 156 -0.08 -5.53 -2.79
CA SER A 156 -0.32 -6.91 -2.38
C SER A 156 -1.66 -7.43 -2.90
N ASN A 157 -1.82 -8.75 -2.96
CA ASN A 157 -3.04 -9.40 -3.45
C ASN A 157 -4.32 -8.98 -2.69
N ASP A 158 -4.20 -8.64 -1.40
CA ASP A 158 -5.31 -8.13 -0.59
C ASP A 158 -5.54 -6.62 -0.73
N GLY A 159 -4.74 -5.93 -1.55
CA GLY A 159 -4.85 -4.50 -1.82
C GLY A 159 -4.43 -3.61 -0.65
N LYS A 160 -3.78 -4.14 0.39
CA LYS A 160 -3.47 -3.39 1.63
C LYS A 160 -2.03 -2.90 1.73
N LEU A 161 -1.09 -3.43 0.96
CA LEU A 161 0.32 -3.06 1.04
C LEU A 161 0.79 -2.50 -0.31
N LEU A 162 1.09 -1.21 -0.36
CA LEU A 162 1.67 -0.57 -1.54
C LEU A 162 3.19 -0.54 -1.43
N THR A 163 3.89 -1.04 -2.46
CA THR A 163 5.32 -0.78 -2.66
C THR A 163 5.49 0.54 -3.41
N LEU A 164 6.16 1.50 -2.77
CA LEU A 164 6.36 2.85 -3.29
C LEU A 164 7.84 3.10 -3.58
N TRP A 165 8.22 3.06 -4.86
CA TRP A 165 9.58 3.33 -5.30
C TRP A 165 9.89 4.82 -5.35
N ILE A 166 11.03 5.21 -4.78
CA ILE A 166 11.71 6.43 -5.17
C ILE A 166 12.23 6.25 -6.59
N GLU A 167 12.19 7.30 -7.42
CA GLU A 167 12.63 7.29 -8.83
C GLU A 167 14.01 6.63 -8.99
N PRO A 168 14.07 5.35 -9.44
CA PRO A 168 15.32 4.59 -9.43
C PRO A 168 16.36 5.16 -10.37
N GLY A 169 15.91 5.83 -11.45
CA GLY A 169 16.79 6.50 -12.42
C GLY A 169 17.62 7.63 -11.81
N ARG A 170 17.26 8.12 -10.62
CA ARG A 170 17.96 9.18 -9.88
C ARG A 170 18.81 8.64 -8.72
N GLN A 171 18.78 7.34 -8.44
CA GLN A 171 19.50 6.73 -7.32
C GLN A 171 20.90 6.21 -7.69
N LYS A 172 21.12 5.83 -8.96
CA LYS A 172 22.45 5.44 -9.45
C LYS A 172 23.17 6.63 -10.07
N ARG A 173 24.42 6.85 -9.66
CA ARG A 173 25.27 8.00 -10.04
C ARG A 173 25.45 8.17 -11.56
N ASP A 174 25.36 7.09 -12.34
CA ASP A 174 25.64 7.12 -13.78
C ASP A 174 24.40 7.06 -14.69
N LEU A 175 23.18 7.08 -14.14
CA LEU A 175 21.96 7.06 -14.94
C LEU A 175 21.56 8.47 -15.41
N GLY A 176 21.02 8.55 -16.63
CA GLY A 176 20.60 9.81 -17.27
C GLY A 176 19.77 10.73 -16.36
N PRO A 177 18.71 10.25 -15.68
CA PRO A 177 17.90 11.10 -14.82
C PRO A 177 18.66 11.71 -13.63
N ASN A 178 19.60 10.99 -13.00
CA ASN A 178 20.47 11.55 -11.95
C ASN A 178 21.29 12.73 -12.48
N LYS A 179 21.88 12.62 -13.68
CA LYS A 179 22.69 13.68 -14.29
C LYS A 179 21.88 14.94 -14.63
N HIS A 180 20.59 14.81 -14.94
CA HIS A 180 19.74 15.94 -15.37
C HIS A 180 18.89 16.54 -14.25
N LEU A 181 18.45 15.75 -13.27
CA LEU A 181 17.56 16.18 -12.17
C LEU A 181 18.21 16.12 -10.78
N GLY A 182 19.43 15.61 -10.67
CA GLY A 182 20.09 15.33 -9.39
C GLY A 182 19.45 14.18 -8.60
N GLU A 183 19.92 13.97 -7.38
CA GLU A 183 19.38 12.98 -6.45
C GLU A 183 17.99 13.41 -5.94
N VAL A 184 17.13 12.43 -5.63
CA VAL A 184 15.80 12.72 -5.05
C VAL A 184 15.95 13.25 -3.62
N LEU A 185 16.84 12.62 -2.85
CA LEU A 185 17.07 12.89 -1.44
C LEU A 185 18.48 13.45 -1.27
N ASN A 186 18.58 14.69 -0.80
CA ASN A 186 19.87 15.35 -0.56
C ASN A 186 20.26 15.23 0.91
N GLU A 187 21.49 14.80 1.20
CA GLU A 187 22.05 14.71 2.55
C GLU A 187 21.90 16.03 3.32
N GLY A 188 21.53 15.93 4.60
CA GLY A 188 21.31 17.08 5.48
C GLY A 188 19.97 17.80 5.27
N VAL A 189 19.14 17.36 4.33
CA VAL A 189 17.81 17.94 4.09
C VAL A 189 16.72 17.08 4.72
N SER A 190 15.71 17.73 5.28
CA SER A 190 14.51 17.06 5.80
C SER A 190 13.36 17.11 4.80
N TYR A 191 12.62 16.01 4.71
CA TYR A 191 11.48 15.86 3.81
C TYR A 191 10.28 15.28 4.57
N THR A 192 9.10 15.41 3.97
CA THR A 192 7.88 14.74 4.44
C THR A 192 7.23 14.00 3.29
N LEU A 193 7.02 12.70 3.44
CA LEU A 193 6.14 11.92 2.57
C LEU A 193 4.69 12.19 2.99
N LEU A 194 3.87 12.67 2.05
CA LEU A 194 2.46 12.96 2.24
C LEU A 194 1.60 12.00 1.44
N ILE A 195 0.55 11.48 2.08
CA ILE A 195 -0.56 10.77 1.43
C ILE A 195 -1.84 11.56 1.70
N ASP A 196 -2.38 12.12 0.63
CA ASP A 196 -3.50 13.06 0.63
C ASP A 196 -4.80 12.43 1.14
N GLU A 197 -5.56 13.20 1.93
CA GLU A 197 -6.83 12.77 2.53
C GLU A 197 -7.89 12.31 1.53
N LYS A 198 -7.79 12.71 0.25
CA LYS A 198 -8.73 12.33 -0.81
C LYS A 198 -8.41 10.99 -1.44
N LEU A 199 -7.30 10.33 -1.06
CA LEU A 199 -7.06 8.94 -1.44
C LEU A 199 -8.23 8.07 -0.96
N LYS A 200 -8.71 7.19 -1.83
CA LYS A 200 -9.94 6.43 -1.61
C LYS A 200 -9.66 4.95 -1.38
N ASP A 201 -10.55 4.30 -0.63
CA ASP A 201 -10.68 2.85 -0.63
C ASP A 201 -11.45 2.33 -1.85
N THR A 202 -11.56 1.01 -1.95
CA THR A 202 -12.28 0.33 -3.03
C THR A 202 -13.78 0.64 -3.08
N GLU A 203 -14.37 1.14 -1.99
CA GLU A 203 -15.77 1.60 -1.94
C GLU A 203 -15.93 3.07 -2.41
N GLY A 204 -14.82 3.73 -2.77
CA GLY A 204 -14.80 5.12 -3.22
C GLY A 204 -14.83 6.15 -2.08
N VAL A 205 -14.67 5.73 -0.82
CA VAL A 205 -14.67 6.61 0.35
C VAL A 205 -13.25 7.12 0.62
N ALA A 206 -13.13 8.43 0.81
CA ALA A 206 -11.85 9.09 1.07
C ALA A 206 -11.32 8.77 2.49
N MET A 207 -9.98 8.75 2.65
CA MET A 207 -9.31 8.64 3.96
C MET A 207 -9.81 9.71 4.94
N GLY A 208 -10.00 10.93 4.46
CA GLY A 208 -10.50 12.06 5.25
C GLY A 208 -9.51 12.65 6.24
N LYS A 209 -8.26 12.17 6.23
CA LYS A 209 -7.13 12.78 6.92
C LYS A 209 -5.84 12.52 6.15
N THR A 210 -5.02 13.54 5.98
CA THR A 210 -3.69 13.42 5.37
C THR A 210 -2.77 12.63 6.30
N PHE A 211 -2.03 11.67 5.74
CA PHE A 211 -0.94 11.00 6.43
C PHE A 211 0.38 11.69 6.11
N GLU A 212 1.21 11.90 7.13
CA GLU A 212 2.52 12.53 7.01
C GLU A 212 3.59 11.66 7.65
N HIS A 213 4.70 11.47 6.95
CA HIS A 213 5.89 10.79 7.47
C HIS A 213 7.13 11.67 7.23
N ALA A 214 7.57 12.35 8.30
CA ALA A 214 8.71 13.26 8.26
C ALA A 214 10.01 12.53 8.59
N PHE A 215 11.07 12.83 7.85
CA PHE A 215 12.40 12.26 8.04
C PHE A 215 13.51 13.23 7.63
N HIS A 216 14.72 12.97 8.11
CA HIS A 216 15.95 13.66 7.75
C HIS A 216 16.85 12.74 6.94
N VAL A 217 17.49 13.28 5.91
CA VAL A 217 18.37 12.51 5.03
C VAL A 217 19.80 12.51 5.57
N ILE A 218 20.34 11.32 5.79
CA ILE A 218 21.75 11.10 6.14
C ILE A 218 22.54 10.67 4.89
N GLY A 219 23.86 10.59 5.01
CA GLY A 219 24.73 10.13 3.92
C GLY A 219 24.32 8.75 3.37
N SER A 220 24.70 8.49 2.12
CA SER A 220 24.35 7.26 1.41
C SER A 220 24.85 6.01 2.16
N ASP A 221 24.03 4.97 2.23
CA ASP A 221 24.44 3.68 2.76
C ASP A 221 25.10 2.82 1.66
N ARG A 222 26.37 2.51 1.87
CA ARG A 222 27.20 1.69 0.97
C ARG A 222 27.83 0.52 1.71
N ILE A 223 27.23 0.12 2.83
CA ILE A 223 27.66 -1.02 3.63
C ILE A 223 26.74 -2.19 3.28
N GLN A 224 27.33 -3.33 2.95
CA GLN A 224 26.55 -4.54 2.69
C GLN A 224 25.93 -5.06 4.00
N PRO A 225 24.63 -5.42 4.00
CA PRO A 225 24.01 -6.05 5.17
C PRO A 225 24.66 -7.40 5.47
N SER A 226 24.72 -7.77 6.75
CA SER A 226 25.37 -9.01 7.16
C SER A 226 24.64 -9.68 8.30
N ILE A 227 24.22 -10.92 8.06
CA ILE A 227 23.54 -11.75 9.06
C ILE A 227 24.45 -12.10 10.25
N LYS A 228 25.77 -11.83 10.17
CA LYS A 228 26.69 -11.95 11.31
C LYS A 228 26.43 -10.94 12.42
N LYS A 229 25.83 -9.79 12.08
CA LYS A 229 25.46 -8.77 13.06
C LYS A 229 24.19 -9.13 13.83
N TRP A 230 23.43 -10.11 13.35
CA TRP A 230 22.16 -10.47 13.97
C TRP A 230 22.38 -11.16 15.31
N GLU A 231 21.56 -10.82 16.30
CA GLU A 231 21.58 -11.45 17.63
C GLU A 231 20.34 -12.29 17.83
N PHE A 232 20.48 -13.40 18.56
CA PHE A 232 19.40 -14.34 18.80
C PHE A 232 19.01 -14.36 20.27
N VAL A 233 17.74 -14.09 20.54
CA VAL A 233 17.11 -14.41 21.83
C VAL A 233 16.51 -15.79 21.71
N LEU A 234 17.17 -16.76 22.33
CA LEU A 234 16.87 -18.17 22.15
C LEU A 234 15.66 -18.61 23.00
N PRO A 235 14.76 -19.43 22.44
CA PRO A 235 13.64 -19.99 23.18
C PRO A 235 14.10 -21.13 24.10
N LYS A 236 13.26 -21.51 25.07
CA LYS A 236 13.51 -22.69 25.92
C LYS A 236 13.16 -23.98 25.19
N SER A 237 13.94 -25.03 25.43
CA SER A 237 13.58 -26.38 24.97
C SER A 237 12.23 -26.84 25.51
N ASN A 238 11.57 -27.71 24.76
CA ASN A 238 10.25 -28.27 25.03
C ASN A 238 9.12 -27.21 25.11
N THR A 239 9.32 -26.04 24.50
CA THR A 239 8.30 -24.98 24.39
C THR A 239 8.08 -24.56 22.94
N ASN A 240 6.95 -23.91 22.65
CA ASN A 240 6.71 -23.20 21.38
C ASN A 240 7.09 -21.71 21.46
N GLN A 241 7.96 -21.32 22.39
CA GLN A 241 8.41 -19.92 22.50
C GLN A 241 9.08 -19.47 21.19
N SER A 242 8.87 -18.22 20.80
CA SER A 242 9.45 -17.70 19.57
C SER A 242 10.97 -17.53 19.69
N LEU A 243 11.70 -17.85 18.62
CA LEU A 243 13.05 -17.35 18.41
C LEU A 243 12.94 -15.89 17.99
N VAL A 244 13.60 -14.98 18.70
CA VAL A 244 13.69 -13.57 18.30
C VAL A 244 15.05 -13.30 17.69
N ILE A 245 15.05 -12.71 16.50
CA ILE A 245 16.24 -12.33 15.75
C ILE A 245 16.29 -10.79 15.73
N GLN A 246 17.27 -10.22 16.41
CA GLN A 246 17.59 -8.80 16.37
C GLN A 246 18.46 -8.54 15.13
N LEU A 247 18.01 -7.67 14.23
CA LEU A 247 18.65 -7.45 12.93
C LEU A 247 19.91 -6.60 13.02
N ASN A 248 19.95 -5.64 13.96
CA ASN A 248 21.07 -4.69 14.11
C ASN A 248 21.41 -3.97 12.79
N ASP A 249 20.40 -3.79 11.95
CA ASP A 249 20.47 -3.16 10.63
C ASP A 249 19.06 -2.72 10.17
N ASN A 250 19.00 -1.80 9.21
CA ASN A 250 17.74 -1.35 8.60
C ASN A 250 17.49 -2.15 7.32
N LEU A 251 16.81 -3.28 7.45
CA LEU A 251 16.52 -4.15 6.32
C LEU A 251 15.23 -3.80 5.60
N ASP A 252 15.21 -4.08 4.30
CA ASP A 252 14.04 -3.94 3.46
C ASP A 252 12.94 -4.93 3.90
N PHE A 253 11.78 -4.39 4.24
CA PHE A 253 10.65 -5.14 4.77
C PHE A 253 10.20 -6.25 3.82
N GLY A 254 10.01 -5.94 2.53
CA GLY A 254 9.52 -6.92 1.54
C GLY A 254 10.53 -8.03 1.26
N SER A 255 11.83 -7.72 1.20
CA SER A 255 12.88 -8.69 0.89
C SER A 255 13.02 -9.80 1.93
N LEU A 256 12.58 -9.56 3.17
CA LEU A 256 12.62 -10.56 4.25
C LEU A 256 11.50 -11.60 4.13
N HIS A 257 10.40 -11.27 3.45
CA HIS A 257 9.31 -12.21 3.25
C HIS A 257 9.77 -13.36 2.34
N ASN A 258 9.53 -14.59 2.80
CA ASN A 258 9.91 -15.83 2.11
C ASN A 258 11.43 -16.05 1.90
N SER A 259 12.28 -15.26 2.55
CA SER A 259 13.75 -15.33 2.41
C SER A 259 14.45 -16.00 3.59
N LEU A 260 13.70 -16.59 4.53
CA LEU A 260 14.21 -17.12 5.79
C LEU A 260 13.68 -18.53 6.02
N GLN A 261 14.54 -19.42 6.50
CA GLN A 261 14.17 -20.77 6.91
C GLN A 261 14.97 -21.18 8.14
N ILE A 262 14.37 -21.96 9.04
CA ILE A 262 15.10 -22.63 10.12
C ILE A 262 15.16 -24.11 9.79
N ILE A 263 16.36 -24.69 9.87
CA ILE A 263 16.56 -26.13 9.72
C ILE A 263 17.26 -26.71 10.95
N ASN A 264 17.06 -28.00 11.21
CA ASN A 264 17.86 -28.74 12.19
C ASN A 264 19.15 -29.30 11.57
N THR A 265 19.98 -29.95 12.38
CA THR A 265 21.22 -30.62 11.93
C THR A 265 21.03 -31.75 10.92
N LYS A 266 19.81 -32.30 10.82
CA LYS A 266 19.44 -33.30 9.79
C LYS A 266 19.01 -32.66 8.47
N GLY A 267 19.07 -31.33 8.36
CA GLY A 267 18.63 -30.58 7.18
C GLY A 267 17.11 -30.44 7.05
N GLN A 268 16.33 -30.84 8.05
CA GLN A 268 14.87 -30.77 8.01
C GLN A 268 14.41 -29.35 8.39
N VAL A 269 13.50 -28.79 7.59
CA VAL A 269 12.87 -27.49 7.87
C VAL A 269 11.99 -27.60 9.12
N ILE A 270 12.15 -26.63 10.01
CA ILE A 270 11.28 -26.45 11.16
C ILE A 270 10.05 -25.67 10.71
N SER A 271 8.90 -26.33 10.74
CA SER A 271 7.62 -25.69 10.41
C SER A 271 7.25 -24.64 11.46
N GLY A 272 6.89 -23.45 11.00
CA GLY A 272 6.51 -22.33 11.84
C GLY A 272 6.15 -21.12 11.01
N SER A 273 5.98 -19.98 11.68
CA SER A 273 5.65 -18.71 11.04
C SER A 273 6.68 -17.64 11.42
N PHE A 274 7.12 -16.88 10.41
CA PHE A 274 7.92 -15.68 10.61
C PHE A 274 7.01 -14.46 10.70
N LYS A 275 7.23 -13.63 11.73
CA LYS A 275 6.65 -12.30 11.85
C LYS A 275 7.76 -11.27 11.63
N ILE A 276 7.70 -10.58 10.50
CA ILE A 276 8.66 -9.56 10.11
C ILE A 276 8.28 -8.23 10.75
N LYS A 277 9.19 -7.65 11.54
CA LYS A 277 8.98 -6.39 12.26
C LYS A 277 10.18 -5.45 12.09
N THR A 278 10.48 -5.08 10.85
CA THR A 278 11.66 -4.24 10.55
C THR A 278 11.65 -2.88 11.24
N ASN A 279 10.47 -2.31 11.53
CA ASN A 279 10.36 -1.08 12.33
C ASN A 279 10.80 -1.25 13.80
N GLU A 280 10.78 -2.48 14.31
CA GLU A 280 11.32 -2.86 15.62
C GLU A 280 12.75 -3.41 15.49
N SER A 281 13.34 -3.42 14.28
CA SER A 281 14.59 -4.11 13.95
C SER A 281 14.60 -5.60 14.36
N THR A 282 13.42 -6.25 14.31
CA THR A 282 13.27 -7.64 14.74
C THR A 282 12.56 -8.53 13.72
N ILE A 283 12.85 -9.82 13.84
CA ILE A 283 12.07 -10.92 13.24
C ILE A 283 11.78 -11.93 14.34
N GLU A 284 10.54 -12.39 14.42
CA GLU A 284 10.15 -13.45 15.35
C GLU A 284 9.78 -14.71 14.55
N PHE A 285 10.29 -15.86 14.96
CA PHE A 285 9.86 -17.15 14.42
C PHE A 285 9.19 -17.99 15.50
N THR A 286 7.93 -18.36 15.29
CA THR A 286 7.15 -19.22 16.18
C THR A 286 6.99 -20.59 15.55
N PRO A 287 7.51 -21.68 16.16
CA PRO A 287 7.37 -23.02 15.59
C PRO A 287 5.95 -23.56 15.82
N ASN A 288 5.49 -24.43 14.92
CA ASN A 288 4.22 -25.13 15.07
C ASN A 288 4.27 -26.21 16.15
N THR A 289 5.48 -26.71 16.46
CA THR A 289 5.74 -27.75 17.47
C THR A 289 6.83 -27.30 18.42
N SER A 290 6.80 -27.77 19.68
CA SER A 290 7.82 -27.44 20.67
C SER A 290 9.24 -27.67 20.15
N TRP A 291 10.13 -26.74 20.48
CA TRP A 291 11.57 -26.88 20.22
C TRP A 291 12.12 -28.12 20.89
N LYS A 292 12.94 -28.87 20.15
CA LYS A 292 13.78 -29.92 20.74
C LYS A 292 15.12 -29.32 21.14
N LYS A 293 15.74 -29.86 22.18
CA LYS A 293 17.14 -29.56 22.48
C LYS A 293 18.02 -29.94 21.28
N GLY A 294 18.96 -29.09 20.93
CA GLY A 294 19.92 -29.35 19.85
C GLY A 294 20.29 -28.11 19.04
N ASP A 295 21.02 -28.34 17.97
CA ASP A 295 21.52 -27.30 17.08
C ASP A 295 20.59 -27.07 15.88
N TYR A 296 20.52 -25.81 15.47
CA TYR A 296 19.70 -25.31 14.39
C TYR A 296 20.49 -24.33 13.53
N ILE A 297 20.02 -24.12 12.30
CA ILE A 297 20.60 -23.19 11.34
C ILE A 297 19.49 -22.29 10.82
N LEU A 298 19.67 -20.99 10.96
CA LEU A 298 18.94 -19.99 10.21
C LEU A 298 19.58 -19.89 8.81
N LYS A 299 18.82 -20.23 7.78
CA LYS A 299 19.15 -20.05 6.37
C LYS A 299 18.49 -18.78 5.84
N CYS A 300 19.27 -17.98 5.14
CA CYS A 300 18.84 -16.73 4.54
C CYS A 300 19.04 -16.79 3.02
N ASP A 301 18.06 -16.32 2.25
CA ASP A 301 18.25 -16.08 0.82
C ASP A 301 19.13 -14.84 0.62
N LYS A 302 19.98 -14.88 -0.40
CA LYS A 302 20.87 -13.79 -0.79
C LYS A 302 20.13 -12.54 -1.28
N ILE A 303 18.83 -12.66 -1.59
CA ILE A 303 17.99 -11.53 -2.04
C ILE A 303 17.65 -10.54 -0.91
N ILE A 304 17.84 -10.92 0.37
CA ILE A 304 17.63 -10.00 1.50
C ILE A 304 18.49 -8.76 1.30
N GLU A 305 17.83 -7.60 1.34
CA GLU A 305 18.46 -6.30 1.10
C GLU A 305 18.23 -5.33 2.26
N ASP A 306 19.09 -4.32 2.34
CA ASP A 306 18.88 -3.14 3.17
C ASP A 306 17.93 -2.14 2.48
N VAL A 307 17.58 -1.07 3.19
CA VAL A 307 16.70 -0.01 2.66
C VAL A 307 17.28 0.78 1.47
N SER A 308 18.56 0.56 1.15
CA SER A 308 19.27 1.14 -0.01
C SER A 308 19.50 0.12 -1.14
N GLY A 309 18.91 -1.08 -1.02
CA GLY A 309 18.97 -2.17 -1.99
C GLY A 309 20.31 -2.92 -2.05
N ASN A 310 21.22 -2.71 -1.09
CA ASN A 310 22.38 -3.58 -0.99
C ASN A 310 21.91 -4.91 -0.44
N ASN A 311 22.27 -6.00 -1.11
CA ASN A 311 21.89 -7.35 -0.67
C ASN A 311 23.07 -8.13 -0.11
N LEU A 312 22.81 -9.31 0.47
CA LEU A 312 23.85 -10.12 1.11
C LEU A 312 25.00 -10.50 0.15
N GLU A 313 24.80 -10.51 -1.17
CA GLU A 313 25.82 -10.82 -2.18
C GLU A 313 26.55 -9.56 -2.72
N ARG A 314 25.87 -8.41 -2.87
CA ARG A 314 26.43 -7.21 -3.51
C ARG A 314 25.77 -5.90 -3.07
N LEU A 315 26.51 -4.80 -3.25
CA LEU A 315 25.96 -3.44 -3.22
C LEU A 315 25.07 -3.15 -4.43
N PHE A 316 24.07 -2.28 -4.25
CA PHE A 316 23.15 -1.84 -5.31
C PHE A 316 23.85 -0.99 -6.38
N ASP A 317 24.60 0.01 -5.92
CA ASP A 317 25.42 0.91 -6.72
C ASP A 317 26.89 0.51 -6.59
N ARG A 318 27.28 -0.53 -7.35
CA ARG A 318 28.63 -1.11 -7.31
C ARG A 318 29.45 -0.76 -8.54
N ASP A 319 30.75 -0.68 -8.33
CA ASP A 319 31.75 -0.83 -9.38
C ASP A 319 31.84 -2.30 -9.80
N VAL A 320 31.59 -2.60 -11.07
CA VAL A 320 31.59 -3.96 -11.64
C VAL A 320 32.99 -4.61 -11.69
N THR A 321 34.05 -3.83 -11.48
CA THR A 321 35.45 -4.31 -11.50
C THR A 321 35.93 -4.90 -10.18
N LYS A 322 35.21 -4.68 -9.07
CA LYS A 322 35.60 -5.17 -7.74
C LYS A 322 35.31 -6.68 -7.57
N LYS A 323 36.24 -7.39 -6.91
CA LYS A 323 36.12 -8.83 -6.59
C LYS A 323 34.87 -9.10 -5.74
N LYS A 324 34.19 -10.21 -6.06
CA LYS A 324 33.07 -10.73 -5.27
C LYS A 324 33.56 -11.45 -4.02
N THR A 325 32.95 -11.18 -2.88
CA THR A 325 33.06 -12.00 -1.66
C THR A 325 31.92 -13.01 -1.63
N LYS A 326 32.16 -14.21 -1.08
CA LYS A 326 31.11 -15.20 -0.89
C LYS A 326 30.21 -14.73 0.27
N PRO A 327 28.89 -14.60 0.08
CA PRO A 327 28.00 -14.15 1.14
C PRO A 327 27.88 -15.20 2.24
N ILE A 328 27.61 -14.73 3.45
CA ILE A 328 27.27 -15.60 4.58
C ILE A 328 25.76 -15.65 4.65
N LEU A 329 25.21 -16.84 4.41
CA LEU A 329 23.78 -17.09 4.28
C LEU A 329 23.24 -18.01 5.38
N GLU A 330 24.11 -18.45 6.29
CA GLU A 330 23.74 -19.37 7.36
C GLU A 330 24.27 -18.88 8.72
N ARG A 331 23.42 -18.96 9.74
CA ARG A 331 23.76 -18.69 11.15
C ARG A 331 23.35 -19.86 12.02
N LYS A 332 24.30 -20.43 12.75
CA LYS A 332 24.06 -21.52 13.70
C LYS A 332 23.59 -20.98 15.05
N PHE A 333 22.73 -21.72 15.74
CA PHE A 333 22.34 -21.50 17.12
C PHE A 333 21.92 -22.81 17.80
N SER A 334 21.94 -22.84 19.13
CA SER A 334 21.66 -24.06 19.91
C SER A 334 20.59 -23.79 20.96
N ILE A 335 19.61 -24.67 21.07
CA ILE A 335 18.58 -24.62 22.11
C ILE A 335 18.94 -25.66 23.18
N SER A 336 19.03 -25.20 24.43
CA SER A 336 19.49 -25.99 25.58
C SER A 336 18.39 -26.70 26.34
#